data_AF-A0A8J2Q8D0-F1
#
_entry.id   AF-A0A8J2Q8D0-F1
#
_cell.length_a   1.000
_cell.length_b   1.000
_cell.length_c   1.000
_cell.angle_alpha   90.00
_cell.angle_beta   90.00
_cell.angle_gamma   90.00
#
_symmetry.space_group_name_H-M   'P 1'
#
loop_
_entity.id
_entity.type
_entity.pdbx_description
1 polymer ?
#
loop_
_entity_poly.entity_id
_entity_poly.type
_entity_poly.pdbx_seq_one_letter_code
_entity_poly.pdbx_strand_id
1 'polypeptide(L)'
;MVRTTFLTKVALSQSSLLAHWEKVSPASKNVKFTYNGKWAQMLRYFLWSYGWSGRRYGLLFHDQCFEPAPEVKEALHRLNLKEPWLFDERKIRLYHAHSMKSHGEQLPKEKWTKWEDETWYLKPYLDEIEEEKKTRSNTSGLLPGFQLKGRH
;
A
#
# COMPACT_ATOMS: atom_id res chain seq x y z
N MET A 1 -12.88 26.06 53.70
CA MET A 1 -12.38 26.62 52.42
C MET A 1 -12.02 25.42 51.54
N VAL A 2 -12.69 25.29 50.40
CA VAL A 2 -12.96 24.01 49.72
C VAL A 2 -11.75 23.54 48.90
N ARG A 3 -11.34 22.28 49.09
CA ARG A 3 -10.37 21.57 48.23
C ARG A 3 -11.02 21.35 46.86
N THR A 4 -10.58 22.09 45.85
CA THR A 4 -10.90 21.83 44.44
C THR A 4 -10.24 20.54 43.99
N THR A 5 -11.03 19.48 43.88
CA THR A 5 -10.65 18.25 43.20
C THR A 5 -10.57 18.53 41.70
N PHE A 6 -9.35 18.52 41.16
CA PHE A 6 -9.15 18.36 39.72
C PHE A 6 -9.65 16.97 39.34
N LEU A 7 -10.91 16.90 38.95
CA LEU A 7 -11.45 15.76 38.22
C LEU A 7 -10.73 15.71 36.88
N THR A 8 -9.69 14.88 36.84
CA THR A 8 -9.06 14.40 35.63
C THR A 8 -10.16 13.86 34.73
N LYS A 9 -10.47 14.61 33.67
CA LYS A 9 -11.15 14.05 32.51
C LYS A 9 -10.20 13.01 31.92
N VAL A 10 -10.28 11.78 32.42
CA VAL A 10 -9.86 10.61 31.67
C VAL A 10 -10.78 10.59 30.46
N ALA A 11 -10.34 11.26 29.39
CA ALA A 11 -10.93 11.10 28.10
C ALA A 11 -10.77 9.61 27.77
N LEU A 12 -11.85 8.87 27.99
CA LEU A 12 -12.05 7.58 27.38
C LEU A 12 -11.93 7.83 25.87
N SER A 13 -10.72 7.66 25.32
CA SER A 13 -10.52 7.45 23.90
C SER A 13 -11.07 6.06 23.59
N GLN A 14 -12.38 5.89 23.73
CA GLN A 14 -13.06 4.83 23.01
C GLN A 14 -12.95 5.24 21.54
N SER A 15 -11.86 4.82 20.91
CA SER A 15 -11.82 4.66 19.46
C SER A 15 -13.11 3.91 19.13
N SER A 16 -14.05 4.59 18.48
CA SER A 16 -15.35 4.04 18.17
C SER A 16 -15.13 2.65 17.59
N LEU A 17 -15.86 1.66 18.10
CA LEU A 17 -15.83 0.26 17.64
C LEU A 17 -16.17 0.10 16.15
N LEU A 18 -16.36 1.21 15.43
CA LEU A 18 -16.80 1.32 14.06
C LEU A 18 -15.82 2.10 13.17
N ALA A 19 -14.66 2.58 13.64
CA ALA A 19 -13.74 3.40 12.80
C ALA A 19 -12.39 2.73 12.50
N HIS A 20 -12.34 1.40 12.43
CA HIS A 20 -11.10 0.66 12.17
C HIS A 20 -10.44 1.03 10.83
N TRP A 21 -11.22 1.45 9.83
CA TRP A 21 -10.73 1.87 8.51
C TRP A 21 -10.15 3.29 8.46
N GLU A 22 -10.40 4.13 9.48
CA GLU A 22 -9.83 5.48 9.57
C GLU A 22 -8.36 5.46 10.04
N LYS A 23 -7.93 4.35 10.66
CA LYS A 23 -6.57 4.16 11.15
C LYS A 23 -5.62 3.85 9.98
N VAL A 24 -5.05 4.89 9.40
CA VAL A 24 -4.16 4.80 8.24
C VAL A 24 -2.70 4.94 8.66
N SER A 25 -1.82 4.13 8.05
CA SER A 25 -0.38 4.16 8.35
C SER A 25 0.21 5.56 8.18
N PRO A 26 1.09 6.03 9.08
CA PRO A 26 1.82 7.28 8.90
C PRO A 26 2.52 7.40 7.54
N ALA A 27 3.10 6.30 7.04
CA ALA A 27 3.79 6.27 5.75
C ALA A 27 2.83 6.52 4.57
N SER A 28 1.59 6.05 4.69
CA SER A 28 0.58 6.21 3.65
C SER A 28 -0.13 7.57 3.66
N LYS A 29 0.06 8.40 4.69
CA LYS A 29 -0.58 9.73 4.79
C LYS A 29 -0.20 10.65 3.63
N ASN A 30 0.98 10.45 3.03
CA ASN A 30 1.45 11.24 1.90
C ASN A 30 0.89 10.76 0.54
N VAL A 31 0.20 9.62 0.52
CA VAL A 31 -0.29 8.98 -0.70
C VAL A 31 -1.70 9.49 -1.02
N LYS A 32 -1.84 10.22 -2.14
CA LYS A 32 -3.11 10.81 -2.58
C LYS A 32 -3.88 9.85 -3.47
N PHE A 33 -4.96 9.24 -2.99
CA PHE A 33 -5.83 8.43 -3.85
C PHE A 33 -6.81 9.29 -4.65
N THR A 34 -7.18 8.84 -5.85
CA THR A 34 -8.20 9.48 -6.71
C THR A 34 -9.53 9.66 -6.00
N TYR A 35 -9.96 8.63 -5.25
CA TYR A 35 -11.13 8.66 -4.39
C TYR A 35 -10.69 8.53 -2.92
N ASN A 36 -10.82 9.61 -2.15
CA ASN A 36 -10.43 9.67 -0.73
C ASN A 36 -11.59 10.01 0.22
N GLY A 37 -12.84 9.77 -0.21
CA GLY A 37 -14.02 9.90 0.67
C GLY A 37 -14.10 8.76 1.69
N LYS A 38 -14.85 8.97 2.78
CA LYS A 38 -15.06 7.97 3.85
C LYS A 38 -15.51 6.60 3.32
N TRP A 39 -16.43 6.59 2.36
CA TRP A 39 -16.92 5.37 1.71
C TRP A 39 -15.84 4.67 0.88
N ALA A 40 -15.03 5.42 0.14
CA ALA A 40 -13.91 4.86 -0.63
C ALA A 40 -12.85 4.26 0.30
N GLN A 41 -12.58 4.91 1.44
CA GLN A 41 -11.67 4.39 2.46
C GLN A 41 -12.21 3.11 3.12
N MET A 42 -13.50 3.08 3.46
CA MET A 42 -14.17 1.89 3.98
C MET A 42 -14.12 0.73 2.97
N LEU A 43 -14.43 0.98 1.70
CA LEU A 43 -14.36 -0.02 0.64
C LEU A 43 -12.94 -0.54 0.44
N ARG A 44 -11.93 0.35 0.44
CA ARG A 44 -10.52 -0.04 0.33
C ARG A 44 -10.09 -0.91 1.50
N TYR A 45 -10.44 -0.52 2.72
CA TYR A 45 -10.19 -1.31 3.92
C TYR A 45 -10.88 -2.67 3.82
N PHE A 46 -12.13 -2.73 3.35
CA PHE A 46 -12.88 -3.98 3.22
C PHE A 46 -12.26 -4.91 2.16
N LEU A 47 -11.92 -4.39 0.98
CA LEU A 47 -11.25 -5.14 -0.08
C LEU A 47 -9.89 -5.67 0.37
N TRP A 48 -9.10 -4.84 1.03
CA TRP A 48 -7.83 -5.27 1.63
C TRP A 48 -8.06 -6.29 2.75
N SER A 49 -9.08 -6.08 3.59
CA SER A 49 -9.35 -6.87 4.80
C SER A 49 -10.04 -8.21 4.58
N TYR A 50 -10.75 -8.37 3.47
CA TYR A 50 -11.56 -9.57 3.21
C TYR A 50 -11.41 -10.07 1.77
N GLY A 51 -11.17 -9.18 0.80
CA GLY A 51 -11.00 -9.53 -0.61
C GLY A 51 -9.61 -10.03 -0.98
N TRP A 52 -8.62 -9.89 -0.09
CA TRP A 52 -7.24 -10.28 -0.36
C TRP A 52 -6.59 -11.07 0.79
N SER A 53 -5.94 -12.19 0.44
CA SER A 53 -5.34 -13.14 1.38
C SER A 53 -3.83 -12.98 1.58
N GLY A 54 -3.14 -12.08 0.85
CA GLY A 54 -1.68 -11.95 0.92
C GLY A 54 -1.15 -11.54 2.31
N ARG A 55 -1.99 -10.91 3.12
CA ARG A 55 -1.68 -10.55 4.53
C ARG A 55 -1.32 -11.74 5.41
N ARG A 56 -1.84 -12.93 5.08
CA ARG A 56 -1.52 -14.20 5.75
C ARG A 56 -0.06 -14.61 5.60
N TYR A 57 0.64 -14.00 4.65
CA TYR A 57 2.03 -14.29 4.29
C TYR A 57 2.99 -13.13 4.57
N GLY A 58 2.52 -12.03 5.17
CA GLY A 58 3.36 -10.87 5.46
C GLY A 58 3.51 -9.89 4.29
N LEU A 59 2.69 -10.03 3.24
CA LEU A 59 2.75 -9.18 2.06
C LEU A 59 2.05 -7.83 2.30
N LEU A 60 2.56 -6.79 1.65
CA LEU A 60 1.90 -5.50 1.50
C LEU A 60 1.06 -5.48 0.21
N PHE A 61 0.08 -4.59 0.12
CA PHE A 61 -0.89 -4.61 -0.96
C PHE A 61 -0.26 -4.51 -2.36
N HIS A 62 0.78 -3.69 -2.52
CA HIS A 62 1.48 -3.53 -3.81
C HIS A 62 2.37 -4.70 -4.20
N ASP A 63 2.61 -5.68 -3.33
CA ASP A 63 3.36 -6.88 -3.68
C ASP A 63 2.59 -7.75 -4.68
N GLN A 64 1.26 -7.64 -4.69
CA GLN A 64 0.37 -8.35 -5.60
C GLN A 64 0.34 -7.74 -7.02
N CYS A 65 0.94 -6.57 -7.24
CA CYS A 65 0.95 -5.92 -8.55
C CYS A 65 1.57 -6.83 -9.62
N PHE A 66 0.93 -6.89 -10.79
CA PHE A 66 1.36 -7.74 -11.88
C PHE A 66 2.62 -7.18 -12.55
N GLU A 67 3.79 -7.74 -12.22
CA GLU A 67 5.10 -7.26 -12.68
C GLU A 67 5.30 -7.23 -14.20
N PRO A 68 4.75 -8.17 -15.01
CA PRO A 68 4.91 -8.10 -16.46
C PRO A 68 4.22 -6.90 -17.10
N ALA A 69 3.33 -6.20 -16.39
CA ALA A 69 2.80 -4.92 -16.87
C ALA A 69 3.94 -3.89 -16.99
N PRO A 70 4.07 -3.19 -18.14
CA PRO A 70 5.19 -2.29 -18.38
C PRO A 70 5.25 -1.13 -17.38
N GLU A 71 4.09 -0.68 -16.88
CA GLU A 71 3.98 0.38 -15.87
C GLU A 71 4.52 -0.06 -14.51
N VAL A 72 4.19 -1.30 -14.09
CA VAL A 72 4.66 -1.85 -12.81
C VAL A 72 6.16 -2.13 -12.89
N LYS A 73 6.64 -2.66 -14.02
CA LYS A 73 8.07 -2.89 -14.26
C LYS A 73 8.87 -1.59 -14.17
N GLU A 74 8.39 -0.53 -14.81
CA GLU A 74 9.02 0.79 -14.75
C GLU A 74 8.94 1.39 -13.34
N ALA A 75 7.80 1.25 -12.65
CA ALA A 75 7.65 1.71 -11.27
C ALA A 75 8.64 1.00 -10.33
N LEU A 76 8.82 -0.31 -10.49
CA LEU A 76 9.81 -1.10 -9.74
C LEU A 76 11.24 -0.73 -10.11
N HIS A 77 11.51 -0.40 -11.38
CA HIS A 77 12.81 0.10 -11.80
C HIS A 77 13.14 1.44 -11.12
N ARG A 78 12.20 2.39 -11.13
CA ARG A 78 12.33 3.68 -10.43
C ARG A 78 12.47 3.51 -8.93
N LEU A 79 11.72 2.59 -8.33
CA LEU A 79 11.83 2.24 -6.92
C LEU A 79 13.24 1.74 -6.58
N ASN A 80 13.79 0.82 -7.38
CA ASN A 80 15.14 0.31 -7.18
C ASN A 80 16.23 1.40 -7.36
N LEU A 81 15.96 2.42 -8.19
CA LEU A 81 16.88 3.54 -8.39
C LEU A 81 16.80 4.59 -7.25
N LYS A 82 15.60 4.95 -6.80
CA LYS A 82 15.40 5.98 -5.76
C LYS A 82 15.55 5.42 -4.34
N GLU A 83 15.00 4.24 -4.08
CA GLU A 83 14.93 3.62 -2.75
C GLU A 83 15.28 2.11 -2.79
N PRO A 84 16.58 1.77 -2.98
CA PRO A 84 17.00 0.37 -3.12
C PRO A 84 16.63 -0.53 -1.94
N TRP A 85 16.69 0.00 -0.71
CA TRP A 85 16.37 -0.76 0.51
C TRP A 85 14.92 -1.26 0.52
N LEU A 86 13.98 -0.43 0.04
CA LEU A 86 12.56 -0.78 0.00
C LEU A 86 12.27 -1.83 -1.07
N PHE A 87 13.03 -1.80 -2.17
CA PHE A 87 13.03 -2.84 -3.19
C PHE A 87 13.57 -4.17 -2.64
N ASP A 88 14.63 -4.13 -1.83
CA ASP A 88 15.18 -5.32 -1.15
C ASP A 88 14.20 -5.91 -0.14
N GLU A 89 13.57 -5.07 0.69
CA GLU A 89 12.52 -5.50 1.62
C GLU A 89 11.34 -6.18 0.90
N ARG A 90 10.94 -5.65 -0.26
CA ARG A 90 9.93 -6.28 -1.12
C ARG A 90 10.36 -7.67 -1.56
N LYS A 91 11.60 -7.83 -2.03
CA LYS A 91 12.12 -9.15 -2.46
C LYS A 91 12.11 -10.15 -1.31
N ILE A 92 12.51 -9.73 -0.10
CA ILE A 92 12.49 -10.57 1.10
C ILE A 92 11.06 -11.03 1.41
N ARG A 93 10.08 -10.10 1.41
CA ARG A 93 8.66 -10.41 1.63
C ARG A 93 8.11 -11.40 0.61
N LEU A 94 8.39 -11.19 -0.68
CA LEU A 94 7.96 -12.08 -1.76
C LEU A 94 8.59 -13.47 -1.65
N TYR A 95 9.89 -13.55 -1.38
CA TYR A 95 10.59 -14.82 -1.19
C TYR A 95 10.00 -15.62 -0.01
N HIS A 96 9.81 -14.95 1.13
CA HIS A 96 9.20 -15.56 2.31
C HIS A 96 7.78 -16.05 2.03
N ALA A 97 6.94 -15.22 1.42
CA ALA A 97 5.58 -15.58 1.06
C ALA A 97 5.53 -16.77 0.08
N HIS A 98 6.42 -16.79 -0.90
CA HIS A 98 6.54 -17.91 -1.85
C HIS A 98 6.93 -19.20 -1.14
N SER A 99 7.97 -19.16 -0.30
CA SER A 99 8.42 -20.32 0.49
C SER A 99 7.29 -20.90 1.35
N MET A 100 6.61 -20.06 2.14
CA MET A 100 5.47 -20.48 2.95
C MET A 100 4.35 -21.09 2.11
N LYS A 101 4.03 -20.45 0.98
CA LYS A 101 2.97 -20.94 0.09
C LYS A 101 3.31 -22.30 -0.51
N SER A 102 4.56 -22.51 -0.89
CA SER A 102 5.08 -23.78 -1.40
C SER A 102 5.02 -24.90 -0.35
N HIS A 103 5.24 -24.57 0.92
CA HIS A 103 5.10 -25.51 2.04
C HIS A 103 3.66 -25.70 2.54
N GLY A 104 2.70 -24.91 2.03
CA GLY A 104 1.32 -24.93 2.52
C GLY A 104 1.14 -24.28 3.91
N GLU A 105 2.15 -23.57 4.39
CA GLU A 105 2.20 -22.91 5.69
C GLU A 105 1.65 -21.48 5.61
N GLN A 106 1.33 -20.91 6.78
CA GLN A 106 0.83 -19.53 6.91
C GLN A 106 1.33 -18.91 8.21
N LEU A 107 1.40 -17.58 8.25
CA LEU A 107 1.76 -16.89 9.47
C LEU A 107 0.67 -17.05 10.53
N PRO A 108 1.04 -17.09 11.83
CA PRO A 108 0.10 -16.90 12.91
C PRO A 108 -0.67 -15.59 12.74
N LYS A 109 -1.95 -15.58 13.12
CA LYS A 109 -2.87 -14.45 12.88
C LYS A 109 -2.39 -13.12 13.47
N GLU A 110 -1.63 -13.18 14.57
CA GLU A 110 -1.04 -12.01 15.23
C GLU A 110 0.03 -11.30 14.40
N LYS A 111 0.72 -12.07 13.53
CA LYS A 111 1.80 -11.60 12.65
C LYS A 111 1.32 -11.23 11.25
N TRP A 112 0.01 -11.30 10.99
CA TRP A 112 -0.52 -10.83 9.71
C TRP A 112 -0.32 -9.34 9.59
N THR A 113 0.00 -8.87 8.39
CA THR A 113 0.13 -7.43 8.12
C THR A 113 -1.16 -6.72 8.50
N LYS A 114 -1.04 -5.63 9.24
CA LYS A 114 -2.17 -4.82 9.69
C LYS A 114 -2.39 -3.65 8.75
N TRP A 115 -3.60 -3.10 8.78
CA TRP A 115 -3.98 -1.96 7.96
C TRP A 115 -3.15 -0.71 8.29
N GLU A 116 -2.77 -0.58 9.56
CA GLU A 116 -1.94 0.49 10.09
C GLU A 116 -0.48 0.41 9.63
N ASP A 117 -0.03 -0.74 9.13
CA ASP A 117 1.34 -0.96 8.65
C ASP A 117 1.45 -0.78 7.12
N GLU A 118 0.33 -0.59 6.42
CA GLU A 118 0.30 -0.51 4.96
C GLU A 118 0.87 0.84 4.47
N THR A 119 1.99 0.80 3.74
CA THR A 119 2.72 2.00 3.32
C THR A 119 2.31 2.54 1.96
N TRP A 120 1.70 1.71 1.10
CA TRP A 120 1.40 2.03 -0.30
C TRP A 120 2.63 2.49 -1.11
N TYR A 121 3.79 1.90 -0.83
CA TYR A 121 5.10 2.35 -1.30
C TYR A 121 5.24 2.52 -2.83
N LEU A 122 4.57 1.71 -3.63
CA LEU A 122 4.71 1.74 -5.09
C LEU A 122 3.87 2.84 -5.74
N LYS A 123 2.87 3.36 -5.03
CA LYS A 123 1.89 4.27 -5.61
C LYS A 123 2.45 5.60 -6.12
N PRO A 124 3.37 6.30 -5.42
CA PRO A 124 3.96 7.54 -5.94
C PRO A 124 4.59 7.36 -7.33
N TYR A 125 5.28 6.23 -7.55
CA TYR A 125 5.90 5.90 -8.83
C TYR A 125 4.87 5.56 -9.91
N LEU A 126 3.77 4.90 -9.55
CA LEU A 126 2.66 4.61 -10.48
C LEU A 126 1.94 5.89 -10.90
N ASP A 127 1.71 6.81 -9.97
CA ASP A 127 1.10 8.11 -10.25
C ASP A 127 1.98 8.94 -11.21
N GLU A 128 3.30 8.99 -10.99
CA GLU A 128 4.27 9.65 -11.90
C GLU A 128 4.17 9.07 -13.34
N ILE A 129 4.11 7.75 -13.47
CA ILE A 129 4.03 7.08 -14.77
C ILE A 129 2.68 7.33 -15.46
N GLU A 130 1.58 7.33 -14.69
CA GLU A 130 0.26 7.63 -15.23
C GLU A 130 0.16 9.08 -15.73
N GLU A 131 0.76 10.03 -15.01
CA GLU A 131 0.86 11.44 -15.43
C GLU A 131 1.70 11.61 -16.70
N GLU A 132 2.85 10.92 -16.80
CA GLU A 132 3.66 10.91 -18.02
C GLU A 132 2.89 10.35 -19.21
N LYS A 133 2.13 9.26 -19.00
CA LYS A 133 1.29 8.66 -20.05
C LYS A 133 0.21 9.63 -20.53
N LYS A 134 -0.49 10.29 -19.60
CA LYS A 134 -1.52 11.30 -19.93
C LYS A 134 -0.91 12.47 -20.69
N THR A 135 0.23 12.97 -20.24
CA THR A 135 0.93 14.09 -20.88
C THR A 135 1.36 13.73 -22.30
N ARG A 136 1.98 12.57 -22.51
CA ARG A 136 2.39 12.12 -23.86
C ARG A 136 1.19 11.87 -24.77
N SER A 137 0.12 11.27 -24.24
CA SER A 137 -1.13 11.08 -24.99
C SER A 137 -1.73 12.41 -25.45
N ASN A 138 -1.68 13.45 -24.61
CA ASN A 138 -2.24 14.76 -24.94
C ASN A 138 -1.34 15.55 -25.91
N THR A 139 -0.02 15.42 -25.81
CA THR A 139 0.93 16.21 -26.62
C THR A 139 1.27 15.54 -27.95
N SER A 140 1.78 14.31 -27.92
CA SER A 140 2.36 13.64 -29.10
C SER A 140 1.57 12.45 -29.61
N GLY A 141 0.68 11.88 -28.79
CA GLY A 141 -0.05 10.63 -29.09
C GLY A 141 0.85 9.39 -29.14
N LEU A 142 2.15 9.53 -28.86
CA LEU A 142 3.11 8.43 -28.90
C LEU A 142 3.15 7.68 -27.56
N LEU A 143 3.38 6.36 -27.65
CA LEU A 143 3.56 5.53 -26.46
C LEU A 143 4.84 5.92 -25.70
N PRO A 144 4.84 5.82 -24.36
CA PRO A 144 6.03 6.08 -23.56
C PRO A 144 7.15 5.07 -23.87
N GLY A 145 8.41 5.52 -23.74
CA GLY A 145 9.59 4.73 -24.13
C GLY A 145 9.72 3.37 -23.44
N PHE A 146 9.28 3.25 -22.19
CA PHE A 146 9.30 1.98 -21.45
C PHE A 146 8.35 0.92 -22.02
N GLN A 147 7.30 1.32 -22.76
CA GLN A 147 6.41 0.39 -23.48
C GLN A 147 6.97 -0.02 -24.85
N LEU A 148 7.78 0.83 -25.48
CA LEU A 148 8.37 0.54 -26.79
C LEU A 148 9.47 -0.53 -26.72
N LYS A 149 10.20 -0.59 -25.59
CA LYS A 149 11.37 -1.45 -25.40
C LYS A 149 11.07 -2.96 -25.27
N GLY A 150 9.80 -3.35 -25.16
CA GLY A 150 9.37 -4.73 -24.88
C GLY A 150 8.99 -5.61 -26.09
N ARG A 151 9.21 -5.16 -27.33
CA ARG A 151 8.80 -5.87 -28.56
C ARG A 151 9.96 -6.55 -29.33
N HIS A 152 11.08 -6.84 -28.68
CA HIS A 152 12.20 -7.56 -29.28
C HIS A 152 12.28 -8.98 -28.77
#